data_AF-A0A1Q5TD57-F1
#
_entry.id   AF-A0A1Q5TD57-F1
#
_cell.length_a   1.000
_cell.length_b   1.000
_cell.length_c   1.000
_cell.angle_alpha   90.00
_cell.angle_beta   90.00
_cell.angle_gamma   90.00
#
_symmetry.space_group_name_H-M   'P 1'
#
loop_
_entity.id
_entity.type
_entity.pdbx_description
1 polymer ?
#
loop_
_entity_poly.entity_id
_entity_poly.type
_entity_poly.pdbx_seq_one_letter_code
_entity_poly.pdbx_strand_id
1 'polypeptide(L)' 'MKTKISVGDKSYLENALEINEEMQALLAPLLKLAEKDIDTDVYLKLRAAHRLSMCQYRDLNTLNNNFE' A
#
# COMPACT_ATOMS: atom_id res chain seq x y z
N MET A 1 14.77 12.35 15.85
CA MET A 1 13.86 12.95 16.85
C MET A 1 12.46 12.58 16.41
N LYS A 2 11.69 11.89 17.25
CA LYS A 2 10.32 11.50 16.91
C LYS A 2 9.35 12.62 17.28
N THR A 3 8.29 12.76 16.50
CA THR A 3 7.23 13.74 16.77
C THR A 3 6.12 13.05 17.52
N LYS A 4 5.62 13.67 18.60
CA LYS A 4 4.48 13.12 19.34
C LYS A 4 3.21 13.26 18.51
N ILE A 5 2.42 12.19 18.46
CA ILE A 5 1.09 12.20 17.85
C ILE A 5 0.05 11.75 18.86
N SER A 6 -1.23 12.04 18.59
CA SER A 6 -2.29 11.52 19.45
C SER A 6 -2.41 10.00 19.29
N VAL A 7 -2.92 9.32 20.32
CA VAL A 7 -3.19 7.87 20.25
C VAL A 7 -4.17 7.55 19.12
N GLY A 8 -5.15 8.43 18.88
CA GLY A 8 -6.09 8.30 17.77
C GLY A 8 -5.41 8.36 16.41
N ASP A 9 -4.54 9.36 16.20
CA ASP A 9 -3.79 9.50 14.95
C ASP A 9 -2.84 8.32 14.70
N LYS A 10 -2.26 7.77 15.76
CA LYS A 10 -1.43 6.57 15.69
C LYS A 10 -2.23 5.35 15.23
N SER A 11 -3.40 5.14 15.81
CA SER A 11 -4.30 4.06 15.41
C SER A 11 -4.77 4.21 13.97
N TYR A 12 -5.05 5.43 13.50
CA TYR A 12 -5.39 5.67 12.09
C TYR A 12 -4.22 5.37 11.15
N LEU A 13 -2.98 5.68 11.55
CA LEU A 13 -1.79 5.37 10.78
C LEU A 13 -1.52 3.87 10.69
N GLU A 14 -1.66 3.14 11.80
CA GLU A 14 -1.54 1.68 11.84
C GLU A 14 -2.60 1.03 10.93
N ASN A 15 -3.86 1.46 11.04
CA ASN A 15 -4.93 0.98 10.17
C ASN A 15 -4.67 1.31 8.68
N ALA A 16 -4.10 2.47 8.37
CA ALA A 16 -3.74 2.81 6.99
C ALA A 16 -2.61 1.92 6.43
N LEU A 17 -1.65 1.51 7.28
CA LEU A 17 -0.62 0.54 6.92
C LEU A 17 -1.23 -0.83 6.62
N GLU A 18 -2.09 -1.34 7.51
CA GLU A 18 -2.76 -2.63 7.36
C GLU A 18 -3.60 -2.69 6.07
N ILE A 19 -4.43 -1.69 5.81
CA ILE A 19 -5.22 -1.60 4.57
C ILE A 19 -4.33 -1.60 3.33
N ASN A 20 -3.18 -0.92 3.38
CA ASN A 20 -2.26 -0.90 2.26
C ASN A 20 -1.61 -2.27 2.01
N GLU A 21 -1.26 -3.00 3.07
CA GLU A 21 -0.77 -4.38 2.98
C GLU A 21 -1.83 -5.31 2.37
N GLU A 22 -3.10 -5.20 2.79
CA GLU A 22 -4.22 -5.94 2.21
C GLU A 22 -4.40 -5.63 0.72
N MET A 23 -4.34 -4.35 0.34
CA MET A 23 -4.39 -3.94 -1.07
C MET A 23 -3.27 -4.58 -1.90
N GLN A 24 -2.04 -4.60 -1.39
CA GLN A 24 -0.91 -5.25 -2.08
C GLN A 24 -1.14 -6.76 -2.23
N ALA A 25 -1.63 -7.42 -1.17
CA ALA A 25 -1.94 -8.83 -1.17
C ALA A 25 -3.03 -9.20 -2.19
N LEU A 26 -4.00 -8.31 -2.44
CA LEU A 26 -5.04 -8.48 -3.47
C LEU A 26 -4.51 -8.20 -4.89
N LEU A 27 -3.67 -7.17 -5.06
CA LEU A 27 -3.17 -6.76 -6.37
C LEU A 27 -2.16 -7.76 -6.96
N ALA A 28 -1.32 -8.37 -6.13
CA ALA A 28 -0.31 -9.33 -6.58
C ALA A 28 -0.88 -10.56 -7.34
N PRO A 29 -1.91 -11.27 -6.86
CA PRO A 29 -2.52 -12.37 -7.62
C PRO A 29 -3.30 -11.89 -8.85
N LEU A 30 -3.96 -10.72 -8.78
CA LEU A 30 -4.66 -10.14 -9.93
C LEU A 30 -3.69 -9.82 -11.08
N LEU A 31 -2.50 -9.32 -10.77
CA LEU A 31 -1.44 -9.10 -11.75
C LEU A 31 -1.01 -10.39 -12.46
N LYS A 32 -0.83 -11.48 -11.69
CA LYS A 32 -0.48 -12.80 -12.24
C LYS A 32 -1.58 -13.38 -13.13
N LEU A 33 -2.84 -13.08 -12.82
CA LEU A 33 -3.98 -13.49 -13.65
C LEU A 33 -4.02 -12.69 -14.96
N ALA A 34 -3.95 -11.36 -14.87
CA ALA A 34 -4.00 -10.48 -16.04
C ALA A 34 -2.81 -10.70 -17.01
N GLU A 35 -1.62 -11.02 -16.50
CA GLU A 35 -0.46 -11.37 -17.32
C GLU A 35 -0.70 -12.63 -18.17
N LYS A 36 -1.46 -13.60 -17.63
CA LYS A 36 -1.79 -14.86 -18.33
C LYS A 36 -2.91 -14.70 -19.35
N ASP A 37 -3.88 -13.84 -19.07
CA ASP A 37 -5.08 -13.66 -19.91
C ASP A 37 -4.86 -12.66 -21.07
N ILE A 38 -3.63 -12.17 -21.28
CA ILE A 38 -3.18 -11.28 -22.38
C ILE A 38 -3.96 -9.94 -22.47
N ASP A 39 -4.80 -9.61 -21.49
CA ASP A 39 -5.40 -8.27 -21.40
C ASP A 39 -4.35 -7.26 -20.92
N THR A 40 -3.61 -6.73 -21.90
CA THR A 40 -2.49 -5.80 -21.68
C THR A 40 -2.96 -4.51 -21.00
N ASP A 41 -4.17 -4.05 -21.28
CA ASP A 41 -4.71 -2.83 -20.66
C ASP A 41 -5.04 -3.06 -19.19
N VAL A 42 -5.69 -4.17 -18.86
CA VAL A 42 -5.97 -4.57 -17.47
C VAL A 42 -4.67 -4.80 -16.70
N TYR A 43 -3.69 -5.49 -17.30
CA TYR A 43 -2.38 -5.69 -16.67
C TYR A 43 -1.69 -4.36 -16.35
N LEU A 44 -1.67 -3.40 -17.28
CA LEU A 44 -1.04 -2.10 -17.07
C LEU A 44 -1.73 -1.30 -15.96
N LYS A 45 -3.07 -1.34 -15.88
CA LYS A 45 -3.84 -0.69 -14.81
C LYS A 45 -3.54 -1.29 -13.44
N LEU A 46 -3.55 -2.62 -13.33
CA LEU A 46 -3.23 -3.32 -12.08
C LEU A 46 -1.77 -3.08 -11.67
N ARG A 47 -0.86 -3.04 -12.63
CA ARG A 47 0.57 -2.76 -12.39
C ARG A 47 0.77 -1.35 -11.85
N ALA A 48 0.06 -0.37 -12.41
CA ALA A 48 0.08 1.00 -11.92
C ALA A 48 -0.47 1.07 -10.49
N ALA A 49 -1.62 0.45 -10.21
CA ALA A 49 -2.21 0.41 -8.88
C ALA A 49 -1.27 -0.25 -7.84
N HIS A 50 -0.66 -1.37 -8.18
CA HIS A 50 0.32 -2.06 -7.32
C HIS A 50 1.56 -1.19 -7.05
N ARG A 51 2.05 -0.47 -8.05
CA ARG A 51 3.17 0.45 -7.85
C ARG A 51 2.81 1.60 -6.91
N LEU A 52 1.60 2.15 -7.05
CA LEU A 52 1.11 3.21 -6.16
C LEU A 52 0.97 2.72 -4.71
N SER A 53 0.44 1.50 -4.51
CA SER A 53 0.31 0.94 -3.16
C SER A 53 1.68 0.72 -2.50
N MET A 54 2.66 0.20 -3.23
CA MET A 54 4.04 0.04 -2.73
C MET A 54 4.70 1.38 -2.34
N CYS A 55 4.48 2.43 -3.14
CA CYS A 55 4.97 3.77 -2.81
C CYS A 55 4.32 4.30 -1.53
N GLN A 56 2.99 4.21 -1.44
CA GLN A 56 2.24 4.64 -0.25
C GLN A 56 2.69 3.87 1.00
N TYR A 57 2.92 2.56 0.91
CA TYR A 57 3.44 1.75 2.02
C TYR A 57 4.77 2.27 2.56
N ARG A 58 5.69 2.63 1.67
CA ARG A 58 7.00 3.18 2.06
C ARG A 58 6.85 4.51 2.78
N ASP A 59 5.96 5.36 2.29
CA ASP A 59 5.71 6.68 2.86
C ASP A 59 5.01 6.57 4.23
N LEU A 60 4.02 5.68 4.36
CA LEU A 60 3.35 5.37 5.63
C LEU A 60 4.31 4.77 6.66
N ASN A 61 5.18 3.85 6.25
CA ASN A 61 6.21 3.30 7.16
C ASN A 61 7.22 4.35 7.59
N THR A 62 7.62 5.23 6.68
CA THR A 62 8.48 6.38 7.02
C THR A 62 7.80 7.27 8.05
N LEU A 63 6.51 7.56 7.85
CA LEU A 63 5.71 8.35 8.78
C LEU A 63 5.60 7.68 10.15
N ASN A 64 5.30 6.37 10.19
CA ASN A 64 5.18 5.59 11.42
C ASN A 64 6.50 5.56 12.21
N ASN A 65 7.63 5.45 11.53
CA ASN A 65 8.95 5.49 12.17
C ASN A 65 9.32 6.88 12.72
N ASN A 66 8.73 7.94 12.17
CA ASN A 66 8.96 9.33 12.59
C ASN A 66 8.09 9.76 13.78
N PHE A 67 7.07 8.98 14.13
CA PHE A 67 6.15 9.28 15.23
C PHE A 67 6.37 8.37 16.45
N GLU A 68 6.10 8.91 17.64
CA GLU A 68 6.04 8.16 18.91
C GLU A 68 4.69 8.31 19.61
#